data_AF-A0A835KEY1-F1
#
_entry.id   AF-A0A835KEY1-F1
#
_cell.length_a   1.000
_cell.length_b   1.000
_cell.length_c   1.000
_cell.angle_alpha   90.00
_cell.angle_beta   90.00
_cell.angle_gamma   90.00
#
_symmetry.space_group_name_H-M   'P 1'
#
loop_
_entity.id
_entity.type
_entity.pdbx_description
1 polymer ?
#
loop_
_entity_poly.entity_id
_entity_poly.type
_entity_poly.pdbx_seq_one_letter_code
_entity_poly.pdbx_strand_id
1 'polypeptide(L)'
;MATPGEQALDEAISFSRSHLVSMNGKLASPLAKQVSRALDIPLPRFPKRLETMHYIVEYEKEEGHDPMVLELARLDFNLCRSLHLKELRDLSLWWKELYGNVKLSYARDRLVENYFWTCGVFHEEDYSRARMLFAKTFGLLSLMDDTFDVYATLEECYILNEAIQRWDESAVSTLPEYMRMFYINLVRNFKEFEDSLQPHEKYRVSYVRKAVKLLSKYYLDEAKWSSEKYAPSFKEHVEVSVISSGFPTLAVVLLMGAGDLANREAFEWAIGVPDMDIASYKKGKNKKDAASSVECYAKERGVSGEEAAAAIAGMAEHAWRTINKSFMDMDIALLPAQLVVNLTKTPEVIYLGGRDAYTFTGDLKDFVVSLFVNGPTI
;
A
#
# COMPACT_ATOMS: atom_id res chain seq x y z
N MET A 1 -5.72 16.26 -9.71
CA MET A 1 -6.55 17.00 -8.75
C MET A 1 -8.00 17.19 -9.21
N ALA A 2 -8.37 16.79 -10.43
CA ALA A 2 -9.77 16.89 -10.87
C ALA A 2 -10.73 16.11 -9.96
N THR A 3 -11.92 16.63 -9.79
CA THR A 3 -13.07 16.06 -9.08
C THR A 3 -14.14 15.59 -10.09
N PRO A 4 -15.18 14.86 -9.67
CA PRO A 4 -16.20 14.37 -10.59
C PRO A 4 -16.96 15.53 -11.26
N GLY A 5 -17.03 15.51 -12.60
CA GLY A 5 -17.78 16.49 -13.40
C GLY A 5 -16.96 17.65 -13.96
N GLU A 6 -15.66 17.75 -13.65
CA GLU A 6 -14.79 18.84 -14.14
C GLU A 6 -14.26 18.62 -15.57
N GLN A 7 -15.14 18.75 -16.58
CA GLN A 7 -14.81 18.52 -17.99
C GLN A 7 -13.65 19.40 -18.51
N ALA A 8 -13.55 20.65 -18.05
CA ALA A 8 -12.45 21.54 -18.45
C ALA A 8 -11.07 20.99 -18.05
N LEU A 9 -10.98 20.25 -16.93
CA LEU A 9 -9.74 19.61 -16.52
C LEU A 9 -9.45 18.34 -17.35
N ASP A 10 -10.47 17.67 -17.88
CA ASP A 10 -10.29 16.53 -18.78
C ASP A 10 -9.66 16.98 -20.11
N GLU A 11 -10.16 18.09 -20.64
CA GLU A 11 -9.58 18.74 -21.82
C GLU A 11 -8.14 19.19 -21.56
N ALA A 12 -7.87 19.81 -20.40
CA ALA A 12 -6.52 20.23 -20.03
C ALA A 12 -5.54 19.05 -19.88
N ILE A 13 -5.98 17.93 -19.28
CA ILE A 13 -5.18 16.71 -19.18
C ILE A 13 -4.88 16.15 -20.57
N SER A 14 -5.90 16.02 -21.42
CA SER A 14 -5.75 15.49 -22.78
C SER A 14 -4.82 16.38 -23.64
N PHE A 15 -5.01 17.69 -23.57
CA PHE A 15 -4.20 18.69 -24.26
C PHE A 15 -2.74 18.60 -23.81
N SER A 16 -2.48 18.75 -22.51
CA SER A 16 -1.13 18.76 -21.96
C SER A 16 -0.39 17.44 -22.23
N ARG A 17 -1.06 16.29 -22.04
CA ARG A 17 -0.47 14.97 -22.33
C ARG A 17 -0.06 14.83 -23.79
N SER A 18 -0.95 15.20 -24.72
CA SER A 18 -0.68 15.09 -26.16
C SER A 18 0.53 15.93 -26.58
N HIS A 19 0.62 17.16 -26.07
CA HIS A 19 1.75 18.04 -26.35
C HIS A 19 3.05 17.55 -25.72
N LEU A 20 3.04 17.14 -24.44
CA LEU A 20 4.22 16.62 -23.76
C LEU A 20 4.76 15.34 -24.42
N VAL A 21 3.89 14.41 -24.84
CA VAL A 21 4.29 13.22 -25.60
C VAL A 21 4.95 13.61 -26.93
N SER A 22 4.42 14.62 -27.63
CA SER A 22 5.01 15.12 -28.89
C SER A 22 6.37 15.80 -28.72
N MET A 23 6.70 16.21 -27.50
CA MET A 23 7.99 16.79 -27.12
C MET A 23 9.01 15.73 -26.67
N ASN A 24 8.61 14.46 -26.58
CA ASN A 24 9.52 13.39 -26.20
C ASN A 24 10.74 13.34 -27.15
N GLY A 25 11.93 13.22 -26.57
CA GLY A 25 13.21 13.30 -27.30
C GLY A 25 13.66 14.71 -27.74
N LYS A 26 12.84 15.75 -27.54
CA LYS A 26 13.20 17.15 -27.86
C LYS A 26 13.65 17.97 -26.65
N LEU A 27 13.38 17.46 -25.44
CA LEU A 27 13.72 18.11 -24.18
C LEU A 27 15.12 17.69 -23.72
N ALA A 28 15.85 18.62 -23.09
CA ALA A 28 17.12 18.32 -22.44
C ALA A 28 16.89 17.77 -21.01
N SER A 29 17.86 17.03 -20.48
CA SER A 29 17.88 16.66 -19.05
C SER A 29 18.23 17.88 -18.20
N PRO A 30 17.60 18.10 -17.03
CA PRO A 30 16.70 17.19 -16.31
C PRO A 30 15.23 17.21 -16.76
N LEU A 31 14.78 18.23 -17.48
CA LEU A 31 13.38 18.44 -17.85
C LEU A 31 12.76 17.25 -18.61
N ALA A 32 13.51 16.60 -19.50
CA ALA A 32 13.06 15.40 -20.19
C ALA A 32 12.67 14.26 -19.23
N LYS A 33 13.41 14.09 -18.12
CA LYS A 33 13.15 13.06 -17.12
C LYS A 33 11.94 13.42 -16.27
N GLN A 34 11.81 14.69 -15.88
CA GLN A 34 10.63 15.21 -15.16
C GLN A 34 9.36 14.99 -15.98
N VAL A 35 9.37 15.35 -17.27
CA VAL A 35 8.23 15.15 -18.18
C VAL A 35 7.91 13.67 -18.36
N SER A 36 8.91 12.81 -18.55
CA SER A 36 8.69 11.37 -18.65
C SER A 36 8.02 10.81 -17.39
N ARG A 37 8.53 11.12 -16.20
CA ARG A 37 7.92 10.66 -14.94
C ARG A 37 6.49 11.18 -14.77
N ALA A 38 6.24 12.45 -15.07
CA ALA A 38 4.91 13.05 -14.94
C ALA A 38 3.89 12.47 -15.93
N LEU A 39 4.34 11.96 -17.08
CA LEU A 39 3.50 11.23 -18.04
C LEU A 39 3.17 9.81 -17.59
N ASP A 40 4.05 9.17 -16.82
CA ASP A 40 3.81 7.85 -16.24
C ASP A 40 2.88 7.95 -15.02
N ILE A 41 3.23 8.82 -14.06
CA ILE A 41 2.46 9.05 -12.83
C ILE A 41 2.38 10.56 -12.61
N PRO A 42 1.17 11.17 -12.63
CA PRO A 42 1.01 12.59 -12.37
C PRO A 42 1.52 12.97 -10.98
N LEU A 43 2.21 14.12 -10.87
CA LEU A 43 2.82 14.61 -9.63
C LEU A 43 1.88 14.55 -8.39
N PRO A 44 0.58 14.90 -8.46
CA PRO A 44 -0.31 14.79 -7.30
C PRO A 44 -0.51 13.37 -6.76
N ARG A 45 -0.29 12.36 -7.62
CA ARG A 45 -0.42 10.93 -7.32
C ARG A 45 0.94 10.27 -7.02
N PHE A 46 2.06 10.97 -7.24
CA PHE A 46 3.38 10.45 -6.94
C PHE A 46 3.68 10.54 -5.43
N PRO A 47 4.22 9.48 -4.79
CA PRO A 47 4.65 9.55 -3.40
C PRO A 47 5.71 10.64 -3.19
N LYS A 48 5.40 11.65 -2.36
CA LYS A 48 6.23 12.86 -2.17
C LYS A 48 7.70 12.53 -1.92
N ARG A 49 7.97 11.58 -1.01
CA ARG A 49 9.35 11.20 -0.65
C ARG A 49 10.16 10.69 -1.84
N LEU A 50 9.53 9.92 -2.71
CA LEU A 50 10.17 9.36 -3.90
C LEU A 50 10.38 10.45 -4.97
N GLU A 51 9.43 11.37 -5.14
CA GLU A 51 9.64 12.48 -6.07
C GLU A 51 10.74 13.41 -5.57
N THR A 52 10.77 13.76 -4.29
CA THR A 52 11.84 14.59 -3.69
C THR A 52 13.22 13.98 -3.94
N MET A 53 13.35 12.65 -3.85
CA MET A 53 14.60 11.95 -4.14
C MET A 53 15.10 12.20 -5.58
N HIS A 54 14.19 12.21 -6.56
CA HIS A 54 14.54 12.56 -7.94
C HIS A 54 14.81 14.05 -8.09
N TYR A 55 13.93 14.88 -7.54
CA TYR A 55 13.94 16.31 -7.73
C TYR A 55 15.19 16.99 -7.16
N ILE A 56 15.73 16.53 -6.03
CA ILE A 56 16.98 17.08 -5.46
C ILE A 56 18.15 16.98 -6.46
N VAL A 57 18.28 15.85 -7.15
CA VAL A 57 19.36 15.61 -8.13
C VAL A 57 19.13 16.37 -9.44
N GLU A 58 17.87 16.68 -9.73
CA GLU A 58 17.46 17.39 -10.94
C GLU A 58 17.57 18.90 -10.75
N TYR A 59 17.15 19.42 -9.61
CA TYR A 59 17.17 20.83 -9.25
C TYR A 59 18.60 21.39 -9.28
N GLU A 60 19.60 20.61 -8.86
CA GLU A 60 21.03 20.97 -9.00
C GLU A 60 21.45 21.30 -10.44
N LYS A 61 20.76 20.72 -11.42
CA LYS A 61 21.07 20.89 -12.86
C LYS A 61 20.25 22.00 -13.50
N GLU A 62 19.31 22.59 -12.77
CA GLU A 62 18.48 23.68 -13.27
C GLU A 62 19.27 25.00 -13.25
N GLU A 63 19.11 25.77 -14.33
CA GLU A 63 19.69 27.10 -14.44
C GLU A 63 18.97 28.04 -13.45
N GLY A 64 19.72 28.67 -12.57
CA GLY A 64 19.17 29.58 -11.56
C GLY A 64 18.63 28.90 -10.30
N HIS A 65 18.98 27.63 -10.05
CA HIS A 65 18.65 27.00 -8.76
C HIS A 65 19.26 27.79 -7.58
N ASP A 66 18.53 27.83 -6.47
CA ASP A 66 18.99 28.44 -5.24
C ASP A 66 19.88 27.42 -4.48
N PRO A 67 21.19 27.71 -4.29
CA PRO A 67 22.10 26.78 -3.63
C PRO A 67 21.76 26.55 -2.16
N MET A 68 21.18 27.55 -1.47
CA MET A 68 20.78 27.41 -0.06
C MET A 68 19.56 26.49 0.07
N VAL A 69 18.60 26.60 -0.85
CA VAL A 69 17.43 25.71 -0.88
C VAL A 69 17.85 24.27 -1.20
N LEU A 70 18.77 24.09 -2.15
CA LEU A 70 19.30 22.77 -2.49
C LEU A 70 20.05 22.13 -1.31
N GLU A 71 20.90 22.87 -0.62
CA GLU A 71 21.62 22.40 0.57
C GLU A 71 20.64 22.01 1.68
N LEU A 72 19.66 22.86 1.96
CA LEU A 72 18.61 22.57 2.95
C LEU A 72 17.85 21.28 2.61
N ALA A 73 17.45 21.10 1.35
CA ALA A 73 16.74 19.91 0.91
C ALA A 73 17.59 18.63 1.05
N ARG A 74 18.90 18.70 0.77
CA ARG A 74 19.82 17.57 0.97
C ARG A 74 19.99 17.21 2.44
N LEU A 75 20.15 18.21 3.30
CA LEU A 75 20.31 18.01 4.73
C LEU A 75 19.04 17.40 5.35
N ASP A 76 17.87 17.97 5.06
CA ASP A 76 16.58 17.44 5.51
C ASP A 76 16.34 16.01 5.02
N PHE A 77 16.61 15.76 3.72
CA PHE A 77 16.46 14.43 3.16
C PHE A 77 17.36 13.41 3.87
N ASN A 78 18.63 13.75 4.09
CA ASN A 78 19.59 12.86 4.73
C ASN A 78 19.31 12.65 6.23
N LEU A 79 18.77 13.65 6.92
CA LEU A 79 18.34 13.52 8.31
C LEU A 79 17.20 12.51 8.44
N CYS A 80 16.12 12.69 7.67
CA CYS A 80 15.01 11.75 7.61
C CYS A 80 15.49 10.34 7.20
N ARG A 81 16.38 10.24 6.20
CA ARG A 81 16.93 8.96 5.75
C ARG A 81 17.73 8.27 6.85
N SER A 82 18.50 9.00 7.66
CA SER A 82 19.24 8.44 8.79
C SER A 82 18.32 7.78 9.82
N LEU A 83 17.18 8.41 10.11
CA LEU A 83 16.12 7.80 10.91
C LEU A 83 15.56 6.54 10.24
N HIS A 84 15.21 6.61 8.95
CA HIS A 84 14.68 5.46 8.20
C HIS A 84 15.64 4.27 8.19
N LEU A 85 16.95 4.49 8.14
CA LEU A 85 17.95 3.42 8.20
C LEU A 85 18.06 2.78 9.58
N LYS A 86 17.89 3.56 10.66
CA LYS A 86 17.81 3.00 12.02
C LYS A 86 16.56 2.15 12.17
N GLU A 87 15.43 2.66 11.72
CA GLU A 87 14.14 1.96 11.69
C GLU A 87 14.26 0.65 10.88
N LEU A 88 14.82 0.70 9.66
CA LEU A 88 15.01 -0.48 8.82
C LEU A 88 15.94 -1.52 9.46
N ARG A 89 17.01 -1.10 10.14
CA ARG A 89 17.89 -2.01 10.89
C ARG A 89 17.11 -2.72 11.99
N ASP A 90 16.36 -1.96 12.78
CA ASP A 90 15.62 -2.50 13.93
C ASP A 90 14.48 -3.43 13.45
N LEU A 91 13.79 -3.06 12.36
CA LEU A 91 12.84 -3.93 11.67
C LEU A 91 13.51 -5.20 11.14
N SER A 92 14.70 -5.11 10.53
CA SER A 92 15.41 -6.26 9.99
C SER A 92 15.79 -7.27 11.08
N LEU A 93 16.19 -6.78 12.27
CA LEU A 93 16.46 -7.64 13.42
C LEU A 93 15.17 -8.32 13.92
N TRP A 94 14.09 -7.55 14.08
CA TRP A 94 12.78 -8.08 14.46
C TRP A 94 12.27 -9.13 13.46
N TRP A 95 12.37 -8.85 12.16
CA TRP A 95 11.91 -9.76 11.11
C TRP A 95 12.74 -11.03 11.04
N LYS A 96 14.07 -10.94 11.22
CA LYS A 96 14.95 -12.10 11.28
C LYS A 96 14.54 -13.05 12.42
N GLU A 97 14.21 -12.50 13.59
CA GLU A 97 13.71 -13.28 14.72
C GLU A 97 12.33 -13.87 14.42
N LEU A 98 11.38 -13.04 13.96
CA LEU A 98 10.02 -13.45 13.61
C LEU A 98 10.04 -14.58 12.57
N TYR A 99 10.69 -14.36 11.43
CA TYR A 99 10.75 -15.30 10.32
C TYR A 99 11.49 -16.59 10.72
N GLY A 100 12.56 -16.47 11.51
CA GLY A 100 13.27 -17.62 12.09
C GLY A 100 12.42 -18.46 13.05
N ASN A 101 11.48 -17.84 13.76
CA ASN A 101 10.54 -18.51 14.65
C ASN A 101 9.33 -19.12 13.92
N VAL A 102 8.79 -18.39 12.94
CA VAL A 102 7.56 -18.73 12.22
C VAL A 102 7.82 -19.79 11.13
N LYS A 103 8.96 -19.76 10.45
CA LYS A 103 9.44 -20.79 9.50
C LYS A 103 8.46 -21.16 8.37
N LEU A 104 7.66 -20.20 7.91
CA LEU A 104 6.79 -20.37 6.74
C LEU A 104 7.61 -20.24 5.45
N SER A 105 8.23 -21.34 5.01
CA SER A 105 9.14 -21.35 3.84
C SER A 105 8.46 -21.02 2.51
N TYR A 106 7.13 -21.06 2.45
CA TYR A 106 6.34 -20.67 1.28
C TYR A 106 6.11 -19.16 1.19
N ALA A 107 6.22 -18.44 2.32
CA ALA A 107 5.87 -17.03 2.39
C ALA A 107 6.99 -16.13 1.86
N ARG A 108 6.61 -15.07 1.17
CA ARG A 108 7.49 -14.08 0.57
C ARG A 108 8.26 -13.33 1.67
N ASP A 109 9.58 -13.30 1.57
CA ASP A 109 10.43 -12.45 2.42
C ASP A 109 10.53 -11.04 1.82
N ARG A 110 9.73 -10.10 2.33
CA ARG A 110 9.52 -8.76 1.72
C ARG A 110 9.58 -7.60 2.71
N LEU A 111 10.33 -7.74 3.80
CA LEU A 111 10.40 -6.68 4.80
C LEU A 111 10.94 -5.37 4.23
N VAL A 112 11.97 -5.41 3.39
CA VAL A 112 12.61 -4.21 2.84
C VAL A 112 11.64 -3.48 1.90
N GLU A 113 10.94 -4.22 1.04
CA GLU A 113 9.93 -3.68 0.11
C GLU A 113 8.70 -3.15 0.86
N ASN A 114 8.24 -3.85 1.90
CA ASN A 114 7.21 -3.36 2.82
C ASN A 114 7.63 -2.04 3.48
N TYR A 115 8.87 -1.97 3.97
CA TYR A 115 9.33 -0.77 4.63
C TYR A 115 9.53 0.40 3.65
N PHE A 116 10.04 0.11 2.45
CA PHE A 116 10.07 1.06 1.33
C PHE A 116 8.68 1.63 1.04
N TRP A 117 7.67 0.76 0.93
CA TRP A 117 6.28 1.14 0.76
C TRP A 117 5.83 2.08 1.89
N THR A 118 6.08 1.69 3.13
CA THR A 118 5.74 2.46 4.33
C THR A 118 6.32 3.88 4.30
N CYS A 119 7.59 4.04 3.91
CA CYS A 119 8.23 5.36 3.74
C CYS A 119 7.57 6.21 2.65
N GLY A 120 6.94 5.61 1.65
CA GLY A 120 6.17 6.30 0.62
C GLY A 120 4.86 6.89 1.16
N VAL A 121 4.30 6.34 2.24
CA VAL A 121 3.04 6.79 2.83
C VAL A 121 3.25 7.99 3.76
N PHE A 122 4.24 7.92 4.65
CA PHE A 122 4.63 9.03 5.52
C PHE A 122 6.12 8.93 5.90
N HIS A 123 6.86 10.02 5.69
CA HIS A 123 8.32 10.04 5.70
C HIS A 123 8.90 10.94 6.78
N GLU A 124 8.09 11.85 7.31
CA GLU A 124 8.42 12.85 8.31
C GLU A 124 8.80 12.19 9.63
N GLU A 125 9.69 12.82 10.40
CA GLU A 125 10.29 12.23 11.60
C GLU A 125 9.26 11.87 12.67
N ASP A 126 8.25 12.73 12.84
CA ASP A 126 7.17 12.57 13.82
C ASP A 126 6.37 11.28 13.66
N TYR A 127 6.39 10.67 12.46
CA TYR A 127 5.69 9.42 12.18
C TYR A 127 6.54 8.16 12.38
N SER A 128 7.69 8.25 13.05
CA SER A 128 8.56 7.10 13.33
C SER A 128 7.83 5.93 13.98
N ARG A 129 7.09 6.20 15.06
CA ARG A 129 6.29 5.18 15.76
C ARG A 129 5.24 4.56 14.83
N ALA A 130 4.56 5.39 14.04
CA ALA A 130 3.58 4.93 13.07
C ALA A 130 4.21 4.02 12.00
N ARG A 131 5.42 4.36 11.50
CA ARG A 131 6.10 3.57 10.46
C ARG A 131 6.48 2.20 10.99
N MET A 132 7.04 2.15 12.20
CA MET A 132 7.44 0.90 12.83
C MET A 132 6.24 -0.02 13.07
N LEU A 133 5.14 0.52 13.59
CA LEU A 133 3.91 -0.23 13.83
C LEU A 133 3.24 -0.70 12.53
N PHE A 134 3.21 0.18 11.52
CA PHE A 134 2.65 -0.12 10.21
C PHE A 134 3.42 -1.22 9.50
N ALA A 135 4.76 -1.08 9.39
CA ALA A 135 5.60 -2.04 8.68
C ALA A 135 5.55 -3.43 9.33
N LYS A 136 5.57 -3.51 10.67
CA LYS A 136 5.43 -4.79 11.38
C LYS A 136 4.07 -5.44 11.13
N THR A 137 2.99 -4.66 11.21
CA THR A 137 1.64 -5.18 10.96
C THR A 137 1.51 -5.64 9.50
N PHE A 138 1.95 -4.83 8.55
CA PHE A 138 1.94 -5.19 7.14
C PHE A 138 2.76 -6.48 6.88
N GLY A 139 3.89 -6.67 7.55
CA GLY A 139 4.68 -7.91 7.43
C GLY A 139 3.90 -9.13 7.90
N LEU A 140 3.20 -9.02 9.04
CA LEU A 140 2.34 -10.08 9.56
C LEU A 140 1.15 -10.38 8.64
N LEU A 141 0.54 -9.34 8.05
CA LEU A 141 -0.57 -9.49 7.10
C LEU A 141 -0.12 -10.13 5.78
N SER A 142 1.10 -9.86 5.34
CA SER A 142 1.69 -10.52 4.16
C SER A 142 1.92 -12.02 4.39
N LEU A 143 2.38 -12.42 5.58
CA LEU A 143 2.47 -13.84 5.96
C LEU A 143 1.08 -14.50 6.02
N MET A 144 0.06 -13.75 6.47
CA MET A 144 -1.33 -14.21 6.49
C MET A 144 -1.84 -14.44 5.06
N ASP A 145 -1.67 -13.45 4.18
CA ASP A 145 -2.02 -13.50 2.76
C ASP A 145 -1.43 -14.73 2.08
N ASP A 146 -0.10 -14.92 2.17
CA ASP A 146 0.59 -16.08 1.60
C ASP A 146 0.08 -17.42 2.13
N THR A 147 -0.39 -17.44 3.39
CA THR A 147 -0.94 -18.65 3.98
C THR A 147 -2.30 -19.00 3.37
N PHE A 148 -3.19 -18.02 3.19
CA PHE A 148 -4.51 -18.23 2.58
C PHE A 148 -4.43 -18.50 1.07
N ASP A 149 -3.54 -17.79 0.37
CA ASP A 149 -3.47 -17.80 -1.09
C ASP A 149 -2.66 -18.97 -1.66
N VAL A 150 -1.47 -19.24 -1.08
CA VAL A 150 -0.48 -20.12 -1.71
C VAL A 150 -0.46 -21.53 -1.12
N TYR A 151 -0.69 -21.66 0.19
CA TYR A 151 -0.27 -22.85 0.93
C TYR A 151 -1.39 -23.63 1.63
N ALA A 152 -2.23 -22.97 2.41
CA ALA A 152 -3.22 -23.67 3.23
C ALA A 152 -4.29 -24.38 2.37
N THR A 153 -4.74 -25.53 2.85
CA THR A 153 -5.96 -26.16 2.31
C THR A 153 -7.20 -25.34 2.71
N LEU A 154 -8.33 -25.51 2.01
CA LEU A 154 -9.55 -24.79 2.36
C LEU A 154 -10.00 -25.09 3.80
N GLU A 155 -9.89 -26.34 4.25
CA GLU A 155 -10.16 -26.74 5.63
C GLU A 155 -9.25 -26.03 6.64
N GLU A 156 -7.96 -25.90 6.34
CA GLU A 156 -7.01 -25.15 7.16
C GLU A 156 -7.30 -23.65 7.16
N CYS A 157 -7.75 -23.08 6.04
CA CYS A 157 -8.19 -21.68 5.95
C CYS A 157 -9.37 -21.41 6.90
N TYR A 158 -10.35 -22.33 6.99
CA TYR A 158 -11.43 -22.23 7.97
C TYR A 158 -10.90 -22.22 9.40
N ILE A 159 -9.99 -23.13 9.74
CA ILE A 159 -9.41 -23.25 11.09
C ILE A 159 -8.61 -21.98 11.43
N LEU A 160 -7.80 -21.47 10.50
CA LEU A 160 -7.02 -20.24 10.69
C LEU A 160 -7.93 -19.03 10.88
N ASN A 161 -8.96 -18.87 10.03
CA ASN A 161 -9.92 -17.79 10.17
C ASN A 161 -10.63 -17.85 11.53
N GLU A 162 -11.10 -19.01 11.98
CA GLU A 162 -11.74 -19.16 13.29
C GLU A 162 -10.81 -18.78 14.45
N ALA A 163 -9.53 -19.19 14.38
CA ALA A 163 -8.54 -18.76 15.37
C ALA A 163 -8.36 -17.24 15.38
N ILE A 164 -8.27 -16.61 14.20
CA ILE A 164 -8.20 -15.14 14.07
C ILE A 164 -9.48 -14.47 14.60
N GLN A 165 -10.66 -15.01 14.31
CA GLN A 165 -11.93 -14.48 14.84
C GLN A 165 -11.96 -14.54 16.36
N ARG A 166 -11.40 -15.60 16.96
CA ARG A 166 -11.29 -15.72 18.42
C ARG A 166 -10.26 -14.77 19.01
N TRP A 167 -9.10 -14.61 18.37
CA TRP A 167 -7.99 -13.75 18.80
C TRP A 167 -7.50 -14.05 20.22
N ASP A 168 -7.22 -15.32 20.49
CA ASP A 168 -6.83 -15.86 21.78
C ASP A 168 -5.67 -16.84 21.58
N GLU A 169 -4.56 -16.70 22.31
CA GLU A 169 -3.40 -17.60 22.20
C GLU A 169 -3.79 -19.07 22.41
N SER A 170 -4.82 -19.37 23.21
CA SER A 170 -5.29 -20.75 23.43
C SER A 170 -5.86 -21.43 22.19
N ALA A 171 -6.28 -20.66 21.17
CA ALA A 171 -6.71 -21.19 19.88
C ALA A 171 -5.57 -21.86 19.10
N VAL A 172 -4.29 -21.66 19.49
CA VAL A 172 -3.15 -22.28 18.81
C VAL A 172 -3.24 -23.80 18.75
N SER A 173 -3.87 -24.42 19.75
CA SER A 173 -4.05 -25.87 19.83
C SER A 173 -4.88 -26.44 18.67
N THR A 174 -5.75 -25.64 18.06
CA THR A 174 -6.59 -26.06 16.92
C THR A 174 -5.87 -25.95 15.59
N LEU A 175 -4.77 -25.19 15.51
CA LEU A 175 -4.04 -24.94 14.26
C LEU A 175 -3.09 -26.10 13.90
N PRO A 176 -2.89 -26.35 12.59
CA PRO A 176 -1.80 -27.18 12.10
C PRO A 176 -0.44 -26.70 12.61
N GLU A 177 0.49 -27.63 12.86
CA GLU A 177 1.76 -27.34 13.51
C GLU A 177 2.54 -26.19 12.86
N TYR A 178 2.58 -26.15 11.52
CA TYR A 178 3.31 -25.12 10.78
C TYR A 178 2.73 -23.70 10.94
N MET A 179 1.43 -23.56 11.21
CA MET A 179 0.78 -22.26 11.41
C MET A 179 0.87 -21.76 12.86
N ARG A 180 1.16 -22.64 13.82
CA ARG A 180 1.08 -22.32 15.25
C ARG A 180 1.96 -21.14 15.62
N MET A 181 3.20 -21.13 15.12
CA MET A 181 4.10 -20.02 15.44
C MET A 181 3.72 -18.73 14.76
N PHE A 182 3.20 -18.77 13.53
CA PHE A 182 2.64 -17.59 12.89
C PHE A 182 1.53 -16.97 13.76
N TYR A 183 0.55 -17.76 14.16
CA TYR A 183 -0.58 -17.26 14.95
C TYR A 183 -0.16 -16.74 16.33
N ILE A 184 0.73 -17.45 17.04
CA ILE A 184 1.26 -16.96 18.32
C ILE A 184 1.95 -15.61 18.13
N ASN A 185 2.80 -15.47 17.12
CA ASN A 185 3.51 -14.22 16.88
C ASN A 185 2.56 -13.10 16.46
N LEU A 186 1.51 -13.39 15.66
CA LEU A 186 0.47 -12.42 15.31
C LEU A 186 -0.20 -11.86 16.58
N VAL A 187 -0.69 -12.72 17.46
CA VAL A 187 -1.39 -12.28 18.69
C VAL A 187 -0.43 -11.55 19.64
N ARG A 188 0.80 -12.05 19.82
CA ARG A 188 1.79 -11.43 20.71
C ARG A 188 2.27 -10.06 20.22
N ASN A 189 2.56 -9.91 18.93
CA ASN A 189 2.94 -8.62 18.38
C ASN A 189 1.83 -7.57 18.59
N PHE A 190 0.56 -7.95 18.40
CA PHE A 190 -0.54 -7.02 18.67
C PHE A 190 -0.67 -6.63 20.15
N LYS A 191 -0.34 -7.54 21.07
CA LYS A 191 -0.25 -7.22 22.50
C LYS A 191 0.91 -6.26 22.78
N GLU A 192 2.08 -6.51 22.20
CA GLU A 192 3.23 -5.60 22.30
C GLU A 192 2.92 -4.21 21.73
N PHE A 193 2.18 -4.14 20.60
CA PHE A 193 1.73 -2.87 20.04
C PHE A 193 0.83 -2.14 21.02
N GLU A 194 -0.15 -2.82 21.62
CA GLU A 194 -1.05 -2.26 22.64
C GLU A 194 -0.29 -1.79 23.89
N ASP A 195 0.75 -2.50 24.30
CA ASP A 195 1.58 -2.13 25.44
C ASP A 195 2.54 -0.97 25.15
N SER A 196 2.90 -0.76 23.88
CA SER A 196 3.71 0.38 23.44
C SER A 196 2.95 1.71 23.36
N LEU A 197 1.61 1.67 23.43
CA LEU A 197 0.73 2.84 23.35
C LEU A 197 0.41 3.42 24.73
N GLN A 198 0.14 4.73 24.77
CA GLN A 198 -0.33 5.37 26.01
C GLN A 198 -1.70 4.80 26.43
N PRO A 199 -2.08 4.84 27.72
CA PRO A 199 -3.35 4.27 28.20
C PRO A 199 -4.58 4.77 27.44
N HIS A 200 -4.61 6.06 27.08
CA HIS A 200 -5.69 6.67 26.32
C HIS A 200 -5.65 6.35 24.82
N GLU A 201 -4.57 5.76 24.30
CA GLU A 201 -4.39 5.36 22.90
C GLU A 201 -4.66 3.86 22.68
N LYS A 202 -4.67 3.02 23.73
CA LYS A 202 -4.79 1.55 23.60
C LYS A 202 -6.03 1.08 22.82
N TYR A 203 -7.12 1.85 22.84
CA TYR A 203 -8.33 1.57 22.07
C TYR A 203 -8.07 1.46 20.55
N ARG A 204 -7.01 2.12 20.03
CA ARG A 204 -6.63 2.09 18.62
C ARG A 204 -6.31 0.67 18.13
N VAL A 205 -5.68 -0.16 18.96
CA VAL A 205 -5.39 -1.57 18.60
C VAL A 205 -6.68 -2.37 18.43
N SER A 206 -7.75 -2.03 19.14
CA SER A 206 -9.04 -2.70 18.95
C SER A 206 -9.65 -2.41 17.58
N TYR A 207 -9.45 -1.22 17.01
CA TYR A 207 -9.86 -0.90 15.64
C TYR A 207 -9.07 -1.74 14.63
N VAL A 208 -7.74 -1.77 14.76
CA VAL A 208 -6.87 -2.56 13.87
C VAL A 208 -7.23 -4.05 13.96
N ARG A 209 -7.41 -4.59 15.17
CA ARG A 209 -7.80 -5.98 15.39
C ARG A 209 -9.12 -6.34 14.69
N LYS A 210 -10.12 -5.45 14.74
CA LYS A 210 -11.38 -5.64 14.01
C LYS A 210 -11.16 -5.66 12.49
N ALA A 211 -10.32 -4.77 11.97
CA ALA A 211 -9.98 -4.74 10.54
C ALA A 211 -9.25 -6.02 10.10
N VAL A 212 -8.29 -6.53 10.87
CA VAL A 212 -7.60 -7.80 10.57
C VAL A 212 -8.56 -9.00 10.60
N LYS A 213 -9.49 -9.03 11.56
CA LYS A 213 -10.55 -10.06 11.58
C LYS A 213 -11.48 -9.98 10.39
N LEU A 214 -11.74 -8.78 9.88
CA LEU A 214 -12.53 -8.62 8.66
C LEU A 214 -11.74 -9.14 7.47
N LEU A 215 -10.48 -8.72 7.32
CA LEU A 215 -9.57 -9.16 6.25
C LEU A 215 -9.49 -10.69 6.16
N SER A 216 -9.34 -11.40 7.30
CA SER A 216 -9.24 -12.87 7.28
C SER A 216 -10.51 -13.56 6.77
N LYS A 217 -11.69 -12.94 6.91
CA LYS A 217 -12.94 -13.47 6.34
C LYS A 217 -12.93 -13.36 4.82
N TYR A 218 -12.44 -12.25 4.29
CA TYR A 218 -12.38 -12.01 2.86
C TYR A 218 -11.29 -12.85 2.19
N TYR A 219 -10.14 -13.07 2.84
CA TYR A 219 -9.17 -14.08 2.39
C TYR A 219 -9.77 -15.50 2.37
N LEU A 220 -10.59 -15.85 3.36
CA LEU A 220 -11.30 -17.13 3.34
C LEU A 220 -12.30 -17.21 2.18
N ASP A 221 -12.99 -16.12 1.84
CA ASP A 221 -13.91 -16.09 0.70
C ASP A 221 -13.18 -16.25 -0.65
N GLU A 222 -12.01 -15.63 -0.83
CA GLU A 222 -11.15 -15.86 -2.00
C GLU A 222 -10.63 -17.30 -2.06
N ALA A 223 -10.24 -17.89 -0.92
CA ALA A 223 -9.81 -19.29 -0.85
C ALA A 223 -10.94 -20.25 -1.25
N LYS A 224 -12.21 -19.94 -0.88
CA LYS A 224 -13.38 -20.71 -1.36
C LYS A 224 -13.51 -20.59 -2.87
N TRP A 225 -13.40 -19.38 -3.43
CA TRP A 225 -13.50 -19.17 -4.87
C TRP A 225 -12.45 -19.96 -5.65
N SER A 226 -11.20 -19.92 -5.20
CA SER A 226 -10.10 -20.70 -5.79
C SER A 226 -10.37 -22.21 -5.71
N SER A 227 -10.72 -22.72 -4.52
CA SER A 227 -10.95 -24.15 -4.28
C SER A 227 -12.13 -24.70 -5.10
N GLU A 228 -13.24 -23.97 -5.14
CA GLU A 228 -14.47 -24.37 -5.83
C GLU A 228 -14.43 -24.03 -7.33
N LYS A 229 -13.38 -23.34 -7.80
CA LYS A 229 -13.29 -22.77 -9.15
C LYS A 229 -14.51 -21.91 -9.49
N TYR A 230 -15.03 -21.21 -8.48
CA TYR A 230 -16.17 -20.33 -8.64
C TYR A 230 -15.74 -19.11 -9.45
N ALA A 231 -16.60 -18.70 -10.38
CA ALA A 231 -16.40 -17.52 -11.20
C ALA A 231 -17.43 -16.46 -10.78
N PRO A 232 -17.05 -15.51 -9.90
CA PRO A 232 -17.97 -14.48 -9.44
C PRO A 232 -18.38 -13.53 -10.57
N SER A 233 -19.45 -12.76 -10.35
CA SER A 233 -19.72 -11.57 -11.17
C SER A 233 -18.63 -10.51 -10.96
N PHE A 234 -18.47 -9.55 -11.87
CA PHE A 234 -17.52 -8.46 -11.67
C PHE A 234 -17.83 -7.66 -10.40
N LYS A 235 -19.11 -7.40 -10.14
CA LYS A 235 -19.55 -6.69 -8.94
C LYS A 235 -19.17 -7.44 -7.66
N GLU A 236 -19.51 -8.72 -7.60
CA GLU A 236 -19.17 -9.59 -6.46
C GLU A 236 -17.66 -9.68 -6.27
N HIS A 237 -16.89 -9.82 -7.36
CA HIS A 237 -15.43 -9.80 -7.31
C HIS A 237 -14.93 -8.53 -6.64
N VAL A 238 -15.35 -7.35 -7.11
CA VAL A 238 -14.92 -6.05 -6.55
C VAL A 238 -15.27 -5.93 -5.07
N GLU A 239 -16.48 -6.32 -4.65
CA GLU A 239 -16.90 -6.25 -3.24
C GLU A 239 -15.98 -7.07 -2.32
N VAL A 240 -15.50 -8.24 -2.78
CA VAL A 240 -14.55 -9.06 -2.02
C VAL A 240 -13.13 -8.51 -2.10
N SER A 241 -12.65 -8.27 -3.33
CA SER A 241 -11.28 -7.84 -3.61
C SER A 241 -10.91 -6.51 -2.95
N VAL A 242 -11.85 -5.57 -2.82
CA VAL A 242 -11.61 -4.32 -2.08
C VAL A 242 -11.11 -4.57 -0.66
N ILE A 243 -11.72 -5.52 0.05
CA ILE A 243 -11.32 -5.82 1.42
C ILE A 243 -10.10 -6.74 1.47
N SER A 244 -10.07 -7.80 0.66
CA SER A 244 -8.92 -8.74 0.62
C SER A 244 -7.65 -8.10 0.07
N SER A 245 -7.71 -7.00 -0.67
CA SER A 245 -6.52 -6.21 -1.05
C SER A 245 -5.67 -5.77 0.15
N GLY A 246 -6.25 -5.75 1.35
CA GLY A 246 -5.62 -5.31 2.58
C GLY A 246 -5.55 -3.79 2.73
N PHE A 247 -5.81 -3.00 1.69
CA PHE A 247 -5.74 -1.53 1.75
C PHE A 247 -6.66 -0.91 2.80
N PRO A 248 -7.95 -1.30 2.92
CA PRO A 248 -8.81 -0.80 3.99
C PRO A 248 -8.26 -1.12 5.38
N THR A 249 -7.66 -2.30 5.54
CA THR A 249 -7.01 -2.69 6.81
C THR A 249 -5.78 -1.83 7.06
N LEU A 250 -4.92 -1.62 6.06
CA LEU A 250 -3.72 -0.77 6.17
C LEU A 250 -4.06 0.69 6.46
N ALA A 251 -5.16 1.23 5.94
CA ALA A 251 -5.63 2.57 6.28
C ALA A 251 -5.97 2.71 7.78
N VAL A 252 -6.52 1.67 8.40
CA VAL A 252 -6.77 1.63 9.84
C VAL A 252 -5.47 1.45 10.63
N VAL A 253 -4.56 0.58 10.16
CA VAL A 253 -3.23 0.35 10.76
C VAL A 253 -2.42 1.65 10.81
N LEU A 254 -2.49 2.46 9.76
CA LEU A 254 -1.79 3.72 9.62
C LEU A 254 -2.07 4.67 10.81
N LEU A 255 -3.31 4.69 11.29
CA LEU A 255 -3.72 5.54 12.41
C LEU A 255 -3.27 5.01 13.77
N MET A 256 -2.83 3.74 13.87
CA MET A 256 -2.47 3.13 15.15
C MET A 256 -1.38 3.91 15.90
N GLY A 257 -0.37 4.40 15.18
CA GLY A 257 0.78 5.13 15.73
C GLY A 257 0.83 6.62 15.41
N ALA A 258 -0.17 7.19 14.74
CA ALA A 258 -0.14 8.53 14.13
C ALA A 258 -0.32 9.71 15.12
N GLY A 259 0.10 9.55 16.39
CA GLY A 259 0.09 10.62 17.39
C GLY A 259 -1.30 11.22 17.64
N ASP A 260 -1.35 12.55 17.80
CA ASP A 260 -2.58 13.30 18.10
C ASP A 260 -3.60 13.31 16.95
N LEU A 261 -3.16 12.97 15.74
CA LEU A 261 -4.04 12.87 14.58
C LEU A 261 -5.04 11.71 14.74
N ALA A 262 -4.63 10.63 15.41
CA ALA A 262 -5.43 9.43 15.52
C ALA A 262 -6.49 9.50 16.64
N ASN A 263 -7.61 10.16 16.34
CA ASN A 263 -8.82 10.16 17.17
C ASN A 263 -9.88 9.18 16.65
N ARG A 264 -11.00 9.02 17.37
CA ARG A 264 -12.04 8.05 17.01
C ARG A 264 -12.69 8.41 15.68
N GLU A 265 -12.93 9.70 15.45
CA GLU A 265 -13.51 10.23 14.22
C GLU A 265 -12.65 9.85 13.00
N ALA A 266 -11.33 9.90 13.14
CA ALA A 266 -10.40 9.47 12.11
C ALA A 266 -10.48 7.97 11.82
N PHE A 267 -10.63 7.13 12.84
CA PHE A 267 -10.81 5.69 12.67
C PHE A 267 -12.15 5.36 12.01
N GLU A 268 -13.25 5.98 12.44
CA GLU A 268 -14.57 5.78 11.82
C GLU A 268 -14.57 6.27 10.38
N TRP A 269 -13.90 7.41 10.10
CA TRP A 269 -13.71 7.90 8.74
C TRP A 269 -12.92 6.90 7.91
N ALA A 270 -11.76 6.41 8.40
CA ALA A 270 -10.90 5.46 7.68
C ALA A 270 -11.62 4.15 7.33
N ILE A 271 -12.52 3.69 8.20
CA ILE A 271 -13.37 2.51 7.94
C ILE A 271 -14.41 2.79 6.85
N GLY A 272 -14.93 4.02 6.80
CA GLY A 272 -15.97 4.44 5.86
C GLY A 272 -15.44 4.95 4.51
N VAL A 273 -14.12 5.06 4.31
CA VAL A 273 -13.56 5.58 3.05
C VAL A 273 -13.92 4.65 1.90
N PRO A 274 -14.60 5.15 0.86
CA PRO A 274 -14.99 4.32 -0.29
C PRO A 274 -13.79 3.95 -1.18
N ASP A 275 -13.86 2.75 -1.75
CA ASP A 275 -13.21 2.28 -2.99
C ASP A 275 -11.74 2.71 -3.22
N MET A 276 -10.86 2.45 -2.25
CA MET A 276 -9.41 2.71 -2.39
C MET A 276 -8.69 1.71 -3.31
N ASP A 277 -9.33 0.61 -3.71
CA ASP A 277 -8.65 -0.55 -4.30
C ASP A 277 -8.66 -0.61 -5.84
N ILE A 278 -9.55 0.13 -6.52
CA ILE A 278 -9.63 0.05 -7.99
C ILE A 278 -8.34 0.54 -8.68
N ALA A 279 -7.50 1.31 -7.98
CA ALA A 279 -6.19 1.78 -8.45
C ALA A 279 -5.06 0.73 -8.39
N SER A 280 -5.27 -0.45 -7.78
CA SER A 280 -4.25 -1.49 -7.60
C SER A 280 -4.19 -2.53 -8.73
N TYR A 281 -4.83 -2.25 -9.88
CA TYR A 281 -4.97 -3.16 -11.02
C TYR A 281 -3.65 -3.86 -11.39
N LYS A 282 -3.62 -5.20 -11.24
CA LYS A 282 -2.50 -6.06 -11.65
C LYS A 282 -2.81 -6.78 -12.95
N LYS A 283 -1.81 -6.87 -13.82
CA LYS A 283 -1.85 -7.66 -15.05
C LYS A 283 -1.27 -9.05 -14.78
N GLY A 284 -2.02 -9.90 -14.10
CA GLY A 284 -1.62 -11.30 -13.88
C GLY A 284 -2.31 -11.96 -12.70
N LYS A 285 -2.31 -13.29 -12.71
CA LYS A 285 -2.74 -14.15 -11.61
C LYS A 285 -1.80 -15.35 -11.50
N ASN A 286 -1.63 -15.92 -10.32
CA ASN A 286 -1.01 -17.22 -10.19
C ASN A 286 -1.95 -18.31 -10.75
N LYS A 287 -1.38 -19.46 -11.13
CA LYS A 287 -2.13 -20.54 -11.79
C LYS A 287 -3.29 -21.10 -10.96
N LYS A 288 -3.29 -20.89 -9.65
CA LYS A 288 -4.30 -21.41 -8.72
C LYS A 288 -5.35 -20.37 -8.34
N ASP A 289 -5.19 -19.12 -8.75
CA ASP A 289 -6.07 -18.04 -8.29
C ASP A 289 -7.44 -18.14 -8.98
N ALA A 290 -8.44 -17.56 -8.32
CA ALA A 290 -9.75 -17.34 -8.91
C ALA A 290 -9.66 -16.46 -10.19
N ALA A 291 -10.78 -16.31 -10.88
CA ALA A 291 -10.84 -15.40 -12.01
C ALA A 291 -10.55 -13.97 -11.54
N SER A 292 -9.60 -13.28 -12.18
CA SER A 292 -9.27 -11.88 -11.88
C SER A 292 -10.43 -10.93 -12.20
N SER A 293 -10.37 -9.70 -11.70
CA SER A 293 -11.37 -8.67 -11.99
C SER A 293 -11.53 -8.40 -13.50
N VAL A 294 -10.43 -8.44 -14.27
CA VAL A 294 -10.47 -8.33 -15.74
C VAL A 294 -11.19 -9.51 -16.38
N GLU A 295 -10.89 -10.73 -15.94
CA GLU A 295 -11.52 -11.93 -16.48
C GLU A 295 -13.02 -11.95 -16.16
N CYS A 296 -13.40 -11.54 -14.94
CA CYS A 296 -14.79 -11.41 -14.52
C CYS A 296 -15.51 -10.35 -15.37
N TYR A 297 -14.91 -9.16 -15.55
CA TYR A 297 -15.49 -8.10 -16.37
C TYR A 297 -15.62 -8.50 -17.84
N ALA A 298 -14.55 -9.05 -18.43
CA ALA A 298 -14.51 -9.48 -19.82
C ALA A 298 -15.58 -10.54 -20.10
N LYS A 299 -15.68 -11.54 -19.21
CA LYS A 299 -16.68 -12.61 -19.31
C LYS A 299 -18.11 -12.09 -19.17
N GLU A 300 -18.37 -11.24 -18.17
CA GLU A 300 -19.70 -10.68 -17.92
C GLU A 300 -20.18 -9.77 -19.05
N ARG A 301 -19.27 -8.97 -19.63
CA ARG A 301 -19.59 -7.99 -20.67
C ARG A 301 -19.38 -8.50 -22.10
N GLY A 302 -18.80 -9.68 -22.28
CA GLY A 302 -18.51 -10.25 -23.60
C GLY A 302 -17.46 -9.45 -24.38
N VAL A 303 -16.51 -8.81 -23.69
CA VAL A 303 -15.46 -7.96 -24.28
C VAL A 303 -14.08 -8.62 -24.17
N SER A 304 -13.10 -8.09 -24.90
CA SER A 304 -11.71 -8.53 -24.80
C SER A 304 -11.09 -8.17 -23.43
N GLY A 305 -10.00 -8.85 -23.06
CA GLY A 305 -9.25 -8.51 -21.86
C GLY A 305 -8.65 -7.10 -21.89
N GLU A 306 -8.34 -6.56 -23.07
CA GLU A 306 -7.84 -5.19 -23.23
C GLU A 306 -8.94 -4.15 -22.99
N GLU A 307 -10.14 -4.38 -23.54
CA GLU A 307 -11.31 -3.53 -23.30
C GLU A 307 -11.73 -3.56 -21.83
N ALA A 308 -11.69 -4.74 -21.19
CA ALA A 308 -11.95 -4.89 -19.77
C ALA A 308 -10.91 -4.15 -18.90
N ALA A 309 -9.61 -4.27 -19.22
CA ALA A 309 -8.56 -3.54 -18.53
C ALA A 309 -8.71 -2.02 -18.68
N ALA A 310 -9.05 -1.53 -19.87
CA ALA A 310 -9.31 -0.12 -20.11
C ALA A 310 -10.53 0.40 -19.31
N ALA A 311 -11.60 -0.41 -19.23
CA ALA A 311 -12.77 -0.08 -18.42
C ALA A 311 -12.44 0.03 -16.92
N ILE A 312 -11.68 -0.94 -16.39
CA ILE A 312 -11.22 -0.94 -14.99
C ILE A 312 -10.30 0.26 -14.71
N ALA A 313 -9.38 0.58 -15.62
CA ALA A 313 -8.55 1.80 -15.52
C ALA A 313 -9.41 3.07 -15.49
N GLY A 314 -10.49 3.12 -16.28
CA GLY A 314 -11.48 4.21 -16.22
C GLY A 314 -12.18 4.31 -14.86
N MET A 315 -12.47 3.17 -14.21
CA MET A 315 -13.02 3.14 -12.85
C MET A 315 -12.00 3.63 -11.81
N ALA A 316 -10.72 3.27 -11.97
CA ALA A 316 -9.64 3.76 -11.11
C ALA A 316 -9.48 5.28 -11.21
N GLU A 317 -9.55 5.82 -12.43
CA GLU A 317 -9.55 7.27 -12.67
C GLU A 317 -10.75 7.97 -12.01
N HIS A 318 -11.93 7.34 -12.05
CA HIS A 318 -13.11 7.86 -11.35
C HIS A 318 -12.91 7.84 -9.83
N ALA A 319 -12.38 6.75 -9.27
CA ALA A 319 -12.08 6.64 -7.84
C ALA A 319 -11.09 7.74 -7.39
N TRP A 320 -10.05 8.02 -8.17
CA TRP A 320 -9.13 9.13 -7.90
C TRP A 320 -9.81 10.51 -7.84
N ARG A 321 -10.84 10.74 -8.65
CA ARG A 321 -11.61 11.99 -8.61
C ARG A 321 -12.45 12.09 -7.35
N THR A 322 -13.07 10.97 -6.96
CA THR A 322 -13.80 10.89 -5.69
C THR A 322 -12.87 11.15 -4.51
N ILE A 323 -11.67 10.55 -4.49
CA ILE A 323 -10.64 10.82 -3.48
C ILE A 323 -10.27 12.31 -3.46
N ASN A 324 -10.02 12.94 -4.62
CA ASN A 324 -9.71 14.37 -4.68
C ASN A 324 -10.85 15.22 -4.10
N LYS A 325 -12.11 14.91 -4.43
CA LYS A 325 -13.27 15.62 -3.90
C LYS A 325 -13.39 15.45 -2.39
N SER A 326 -13.34 14.21 -1.90
CA SER A 326 -13.39 13.93 -0.47
C SER A 326 -12.26 14.60 0.30
N PHE A 327 -11.08 14.75 -0.31
CA PHE A 327 -9.96 15.47 0.25
C PHE A 327 -10.18 16.99 0.28
N MET A 328 -10.80 17.58 -0.75
CA MET A 328 -11.12 19.01 -0.80
C MET A 328 -12.28 19.41 0.14
N ASP A 329 -13.29 18.56 0.26
CA ASP A 329 -14.46 18.78 1.12
C ASP A 329 -14.17 18.56 2.61
N MET A 330 -12.94 18.15 2.92
CA MET A 330 -12.53 17.75 4.26
C MET A 330 -12.26 18.93 5.17
N ASP A 331 -12.76 18.85 6.41
CA ASP A 331 -12.39 19.79 7.46
C ASP A 331 -10.87 19.69 7.74
N ILE A 332 -10.22 20.85 7.94
CA ILE A 332 -8.80 20.96 8.32
C ILE A 332 -8.50 20.12 9.58
N ALA A 333 -9.50 19.87 10.43
CA ALA A 333 -9.38 18.99 11.59
C ALA A 333 -9.13 17.49 11.25
N LEU A 334 -9.27 17.07 9.99
CA LEU A 334 -9.11 15.68 9.52
C LEU A 334 -7.79 15.41 8.77
N LEU A 335 -6.68 16.01 9.23
CA LEU A 335 -5.29 15.64 8.87
C LEU A 335 -5.01 14.11 8.73
N PRO A 336 -5.61 13.20 9.53
CA PRO A 336 -5.53 11.75 9.33
C PRO A 336 -5.83 11.23 7.93
N ALA A 337 -6.78 11.86 7.24
CA ALA A 337 -7.15 11.44 5.91
C ALA A 337 -6.08 11.77 4.86
N GLN A 338 -5.24 12.78 5.10
CA GLN A 338 -4.08 13.03 4.24
C GLN A 338 -3.15 11.82 4.22
N LEU A 339 -3.02 11.11 5.34
CA LEU A 339 -2.20 9.90 5.44
C LEU A 339 -2.84 8.74 4.68
N VAL A 340 -4.17 8.59 4.75
CA VAL A 340 -4.91 7.60 3.96
C VAL A 340 -4.83 7.91 2.45
N VAL A 341 -4.90 9.18 2.05
CA VAL A 341 -4.67 9.60 0.65
C VAL A 341 -3.23 9.34 0.21
N ASN A 342 -2.24 9.42 1.11
CA ASN A 342 -0.88 9.02 0.75
C ASN A 342 -0.76 7.52 0.54
N LEU A 343 -1.55 6.70 1.25
CA LEU A 343 -1.58 5.26 1.05
C LEU A 343 -2.01 4.91 -0.38
N THR A 344 -2.96 5.64 -0.96
CA THR A 344 -3.43 5.39 -2.35
C THR A 344 -2.42 5.79 -3.43
N LYS A 345 -1.42 6.63 -3.11
CA LYS A 345 -0.35 7.03 -4.04
C LYS A 345 0.71 5.95 -4.25
N THR A 346 0.97 5.16 -3.22
CA THR A 346 2.00 4.13 -3.28
C THR A 346 1.74 3.03 -4.31
N PRO A 347 0.50 2.51 -4.49
CA PRO A 347 0.13 1.64 -5.61
C PRO A 347 0.56 2.12 -6.99
N GLU A 348 0.49 3.43 -7.26
CA GLU A 348 0.84 4.00 -8.57
C GLU A 348 2.29 3.67 -8.96
N VAL A 349 3.19 3.59 -7.97
CA VAL A 349 4.60 3.23 -8.17
C VAL A 349 4.80 1.72 -8.15
N ILE A 350 4.21 1.03 -7.18
CA ILE A 350 4.40 -0.42 -7.00
C ILE A 350 3.80 -1.21 -8.17
N TYR A 351 2.65 -0.77 -8.69
CA TYR A 351 1.89 -1.45 -9.73
C TYR A 351 1.90 -0.70 -11.07
N LEU A 352 2.84 0.24 -11.25
CA LEU A 352 3.00 0.99 -12.50
C LEU A 352 3.00 0.07 -13.73
N GLY A 353 2.13 0.35 -14.70
CA GLY A 353 2.01 -0.46 -15.92
C GLY A 353 1.42 -1.85 -15.70
N GLY A 354 0.76 -2.09 -14.55
CA GLY A 354 0.13 -3.37 -14.20
C GLY A 354 1.12 -4.43 -13.68
N ARG A 355 2.37 -4.07 -13.37
CA ARG A 355 3.36 -4.96 -12.77
C ARG A 355 2.99 -5.34 -11.34
N ASP A 356 3.65 -6.34 -10.76
CA ASP A 356 3.59 -6.62 -9.31
C ASP A 356 5.01 -6.52 -8.71
N ALA A 357 5.43 -5.29 -8.44
CA ALA A 357 6.79 -5.03 -7.97
C ALA A 357 7.01 -5.41 -6.49
N TYR A 358 5.92 -5.66 -5.73
CA TYR A 358 6.01 -6.19 -4.37
C TYR A 358 6.37 -7.69 -4.39
N THR A 359 5.69 -8.46 -5.23
CA THR A 359 5.99 -9.89 -5.42
C THR A 359 7.30 -10.08 -6.19
N PHE A 360 7.49 -9.36 -7.29
CA PHE A 360 8.65 -9.43 -8.18
C PHE A 360 9.57 -8.22 -8.02
N THR A 361 10.46 -8.30 -7.03
CA THR A 361 11.22 -7.15 -6.49
C THR A 361 12.25 -6.52 -7.43
N GLY A 362 12.54 -7.14 -8.57
CA GLY A 362 13.44 -6.58 -9.58
C GLY A 362 13.05 -5.16 -10.00
N ASP A 363 11.75 -4.90 -10.03
CA ASP A 363 11.15 -3.62 -10.43
C ASP A 363 11.19 -2.52 -9.35
N LEU A 364 11.43 -2.88 -8.09
CA LEU A 364 11.62 -1.92 -6.97
C LEU A 364 13.08 -1.71 -6.58
N LYS A 365 13.98 -2.60 -7.03
CA LYS A 365 15.37 -2.64 -6.59
C LYS A 365 16.05 -1.27 -6.69
N ASP A 366 15.88 -0.57 -7.80
CA ASP A 366 16.53 0.72 -8.02
C ASP A 366 15.99 1.81 -7.08
N PHE A 367 14.69 1.78 -6.77
CA PHE A 367 14.08 2.69 -5.79
C PHE A 367 14.58 2.40 -4.38
N VAL A 368 14.61 1.13 -3.98
CA VAL A 368 15.09 0.68 -2.67
C VAL A 368 16.56 1.06 -2.48
N VAL A 369 17.40 0.81 -3.49
CA VAL A 369 18.82 1.18 -3.48
C VAL A 369 18.98 2.70 -3.41
N SER A 370 18.19 3.47 -4.16
CA SER A 370 18.28 4.93 -4.13
C SER A 370 17.90 5.49 -2.76
N LEU A 371 16.81 4.98 -2.16
CA LEU A 371 16.33 5.47 -0.87
C LEU A 371 17.23 5.05 0.31
N PHE A 372 17.65 3.78 0.36
CA PHE A 372 18.34 3.24 1.52
C PHE A 372 19.86 3.11 1.37
N VAL A 373 20.41 3.13 0.15
CA VAL A 373 21.87 2.97 -0.06
C VAL A 373 22.52 4.25 -0.58
N ASN A 374 22.00 4.81 -1.67
CA ASN A 374 22.64 5.88 -2.44
C ASN A 374 22.05 7.29 -2.15
N GLY A 375 21.90 7.65 -0.88
CA GLY A 375 21.32 8.94 -0.50
C GLY A 375 22.00 10.15 -1.17
N PRO A 376 21.31 11.31 -1.29
CA PRO A 376 21.86 12.50 -1.94
C PRO A 376 23.22 12.86 -1.35
N THR A 377 24.21 13.07 -2.22
CA THR A 377 25.53 13.54 -1.80
C THR A 377 25.38 14.98 -1.29
N ILE A 378 25.95 15.24 -0.11
CA ILE A 378 25.98 16.59 0.48
C ILE A 378 26.95 17.44 -0.31
#